data_AF-F9NVH2-F1
#
_entry.id   AF-F9NVH2-F1
#
_cell.length_a   1.000
_cell.length_b   1.000
_cell.length_c   1.000
_cell.angle_alpha   90.00
_cell.angle_beta   90.00
_cell.angle_gamma   90.00
#
_symmetry.space_group_name_H-M   'P 1'
#
loop_
_entity.id
_entity.type
_entity.pdbx_description
1 polymer ?
#
loop_
_entity_poly.entity_id
_entity_poly.type
_entity_poly.pdbx_seq_one_letter_code
_entity_poly.pdbx_strand_id
1 'polypeptide(L)'
;MATTAFKGQTVNTVADLPEVGSALPSFTLVKTDLSELTSDELKGKKFVLNIFPSIDTGVCAKSVRTFNEKAAGLDDTTVLCVSRDLPFAQARFCGAEGIENVVVASAFRSHFGKDLVSFR
;
A
#
# COMPACT_ATOMS: atom_id res chain seq x y z
N MET A 1 9.26 1.39 -17.10
CA MET A 1 7.86 1.73 -16.76
C MET A 1 7.00 0.53 -17.08
N ALA A 2 6.14 0.09 -16.16
CA ALA A 2 5.28 -1.06 -16.39
C ALA A 2 4.02 -0.66 -17.18
N THR A 3 3.68 -1.46 -18.18
CA THR A 3 2.43 -1.31 -18.96
C THR A 3 1.33 -2.13 -18.28
N THR A 4 0.20 -1.49 -17.97
CA THR A 4 -0.96 -2.13 -17.35
C THR A 4 -2.24 -1.76 -18.12
N ALA A 5 -3.39 -2.33 -17.75
CA ALA A 5 -4.67 -2.01 -18.38
C ALA A 5 -5.76 -1.75 -17.34
N PHE A 6 -6.55 -0.69 -17.54
CA PHE A 6 -7.71 -0.34 -16.73
C PHE A 6 -8.93 -0.23 -17.63
N LYS A 7 -9.95 -1.08 -17.41
CA LYS A 7 -11.15 -1.17 -18.27
C LYS A 7 -10.84 -1.31 -19.76
N GLY A 8 -9.78 -2.07 -20.10
CA GLY A 8 -9.35 -2.28 -21.49
C GLY A 8 -8.53 -1.13 -22.09
N GLN A 9 -8.30 -0.03 -21.35
CA GLN A 9 -7.42 1.05 -21.77
C GLN A 9 -6.02 0.84 -21.20
N THR A 10 -5.00 0.98 -22.04
CA THR A 10 -3.60 0.91 -21.62
C THR A 10 -3.26 2.09 -20.72
N VAL A 11 -2.68 1.78 -19.56
CA VAL A 11 -2.22 2.75 -18.57
C VAL A 11 -0.82 2.37 -18.11
N ASN A 12 0.07 3.36 -18.07
CA ASN A 12 1.45 3.16 -17.65
C ASN A 12 1.61 3.55 -16.18
N THR A 13 2.40 2.77 -15.44
CA THR A 13 2.88 3.20 -14.12
C THR A 13 3.92 4.30 -14.30
N VAL A 14 4.10 5.11 -13.26
CA VAL A 14 5.08 6.21 -13.28
C VAL A 14 6.53 5.71 -13.38
N ALA A 15 6.80 4.46 -12.99
CA ALA A 15 8.07 3.75 -13.17
C ALA A 15 7.91 2.22 -12.89
N ASP A 16 8.98 1.42 -12.99
CA ASP A 16 8.97 -0.04 -12.76
C ASP A 16 8.88 -0.46 -11.28
N LEU A 17 8.33 -1.63 -10.99
CA LEU A 17 8.36 -2.12 -9.60
C LEU A 17 9.79 -2.59 -9.22
N PRO A 18 10.20 -2.45 -7.94
CA PRO A 18 11.47 -2.97 -7.48
C PRO A 18 11.63 -4.47 -7.78
N GLU A 19 12.80 -4.86 -8.27
CA GLU A 19 13.11 -6.27 -8.53
C GLU A 19 13.30 -7.03 -7.21
N VAL A 20 13.06 -8.35 -7.24
CA VAL A 20 13.28 -9.21 -6.08
C VAL A 20 14.75 -9.14 -5.66
N GLY A 21 15.00 -8.85 -4.38
CA GLY A 21 16.34 -8.70 -3.82
C GLY A 21 16.89 -7.27 -3.85
N SER A 22 16.18 -6.32 -4.48
CA SER A 22 16.54 -4.90 -4.40
C SER A 22 16.22 -4.31 -3.01
N ALA A 23 16.98 -3.29 -2.61
CA ALA A 23 16.69 -2.55 -1.39
C ALA A 23 15.39 -1.76 -1.54
N LEU A 24 14.58 -1.72 -0.47
CA LEU A 24 13.35 -0.93 -0.44
C LEU A 24 13.69 0.57 -0.58
N PRO A 25 13.18 1.26 -1.61
CA PRO A 25 13.40 2.69 -1.75
C PRO A 25 12.76 3.50 -0.62
N SER A 26 13.33 4.67 -0.36
CA SER A 26 12.82 5.55 0.69
C SER A 26 11.48 6.17 0.26
N PHE A 27 10.46 6.04 1.08
CA PHE A 27 9.16 6.67 0.85
C PHE A 27 8.52 7.16 2.16
N THR A 28 7.61 8.14 2.01
CA THR A 28 6.80 8.67 3.11
C THR A 28 5.32 8.59 2.75
N LEU A 29 4.52 8.05 3.65
CA LEU A 29 3.06 7.94 3.54
C LEU A 29 2.40 8.59 4.76
N VAL A 30 1.08 8.77 4.72
CA VAL A 30 0.32 9.38 5.80
C VAL A 30 -0.61 8.35 6.45
N LYS A 31 -0.47 8.12 7.75
CA LYS A 31 -1.33 7.22 8.54
C LYS A 31 -2.70 7.86 8.76
N THR A 32 -3.65 7.07 9.29
CA THR A 32 -5.03 7.51 9.57
C THR A 32 -5.12 8.63 10.60
N ASP A 33 -4.14 8.72 11.51
CA ASP A 33 -3.99 9.77 12.51
C ASP A 33 -3.25 11.02 11.98
N LEU A 34 -2.99 11.07 10.67
CA LEU A 34 -2.23 12.12 9.98
C LEU A 34 -0.73 12.16 10.30
N SER A 35 -0.23 11.24 11.11
CA SER A 35 1.21 11.07 11.31
C SER A 35 1.85 10.45 10.06
N GLU A 36 3.17 10.59 9.96
CA GLU A 36 3.91 10.06 8.83
C GLU A 36 4.33 8.60 9.08
N LEU A 37 4.29 7.80 8.01
CA LEU A 37 4.90 6.48 7.95
C LEU A 37 6.06 6.56 6.98
N THR A 38 7.26 6.33 7.47
CA THR A 38 8.46 6.27 6.63
C THR A 38 8.84 4.81 6.35
N SER A 39 9.47 4.56 5.20
CA SER A 39 10.06 3.26 4.88
C SER A 39 11.10 2.79 5.91
N ASP A 40 11.72 3.72 6.65
CA ASP A 40 12.70 3.42 7.69
C ASP A 40 12.08 2.72 8.90
N GLU A 41 10.83 3.06 9.27
CA GLU A 41 10.06 2.36 10.32
C GLU A 41 9.74 0.89 9.97
N LEU A 42 9.85 0.56 8.68
CA LEU A 42 9.59 -0.76 8.11
C LEU A 42 10.86 -1.59 7.90
N LYS A 43 12.05 -0.99 8.03
CA LYS A 43 13.31 -1.71 7.86
C LYS A 43 13.44 -2.82 8.91
N GLY A 44 13.84 -4.01 8.46
CA GLY A 44 14.02 -5.17 9.32
C GLY A 44 12.73 -5.91 9.70
N LYS A 45 11.55 -5.41 9.31
CA LYS A 45 10.27 -6.09 9.50
C LYS A 45 9.85 -6.79 8.21
N LYS A 46 9.15 -7.92 8.32
CA LYS A 46 8.48 -8.52 7.16
C LYS A 46 7.15 -7.81 6.95
N PHE A 47 6.94 -7.32 5.75
CA PHE A 47 5.66 -6.71 5.41
C PHE A 47 5.26 -7.03 3.98
N VAL A 48 3.95 -7.04 3.74
CA VAL A 48 3.35 -7.20 2.43
C VAL A 48 2.81 -5.84 2.00
N LEU A 49 3.35 -5.29 0.92
CA LEU A 49 2.89 -4.04 0.35
C LEU A 49 1.71 -4.30 -0.60
N ASN A 50 0.51 -3.93 -0.19
CA ASN A 50 -0.72 -4.08 -0.98
C ASN A 50 -1.13 -2.71 -1.53
N ILE A 51 -0.82 -2.45 -2.81
CA ILE A 51 -1.08 -1.17 -3.47
C ILE A 51 -2.35 -1.26 -4.32
N PHE A 52 -3.26 -0.31 -4.14
CA PHE A 52 -4.48 -0.24 -4.94
C PHE A 52 -4.89 1.21 -5.25
N PRO A 53 -5.64 1.47 -6.33
CA PRO A 53 -6.03 2.83 -6.72
C PRO A 53 -6.89 3.54 -5.66
N SER A 54 -7.90 2.84 -5.15
CA SER A 54 -8.80 3.34 -4.11
C SER A 54 -9.39 2.16 -3.31
N ILE A 55 -9.44 2.30 -1.98
CA ILE A 55 -9.97 1.31 -1.05
C ILE A 55 -11.50 1.23 -1.12
N ASP A 56 -12.16 2.30 -1.54
CA ASP A 56 -13.62 2.48 -1.50
C ASP A 56 -14.31 1.80 -2.70
N THR A 57 -13.75 0.67 -3.17
CA THR A 57 -14.34 -0.16 -4.21
C THR A 57 -14.40 -1.62 -3.76
N GLY A 58 -15.50 -2.32 -4.06
CA GLY A 58 -15.73 -3.68 -3.55
C GLY A 58 -14.65 -4.71 -3.93
N VAL A 59 -13.91 -4.48 -5.01
CA VAL A 59 -12.79 -5.35 -5.43
C VAL A 59 -11.55 -5.11 -4.58
N CYS A 60 -11.20 -3.85 -4.32
CA CYS A 60 -10.09 -3.49 -3.44
C CYS A 60 -10.39 -3.92 -2.00
N ALA A 61 -11.65 -3.82 -1.57
CA ALA A 61 -12.06 -4.31 -0.26
C ALA A 61 -11.77 -5.81 -0.07
N LYS A 62 -12.14 -6.61 -1.09
CA LYS A 62 -11.89 -8.05 -1.10
C LYS A 62 -10.39 -8.39 -1.08
N SER A 63 -9.55 -7.61 -1.78
CA SER A 63 -8.10 -7.84 -1.75
C SER A 63 -7.52 -7.60 -0.36
N VAL A 64 -7.90 -6.50 0.30
CA VAL A 64 -7.42 -6.19 1.66
C VAL A 64 -7.84 -7.29 2.64
N ARG A 65 -9.09 -7.75 2.62
CA ARG A 65 -9.56 -8.85 3.47
C ARG A 65 -8.78 -10.15 3.25
N THR A 66 -8.66 -10.56 1.98
CA THR A 66 -7.98 -11.82 1.63
C THR A 66 -6.50 -11.78 2.05
N PHE A 67 -5.83 -10.64 1.86
CA PHE A 67 -4.43 -10.49 2.29
C PHE A 67 -4.30 -10.44 3.80
N ASN A 68 -5.24 -9.81 4.50
CA ASN A 68 -5.24 -9.77 5.95
C ASN A 68 -5.38 -11.18 6.56
N GLU A 69 -6.36 -11.96 6.09
CA GLU A 69 -6.57 -13.35 6.53
C GLU A 69 -5.33 -14.22 6.30
N LYS A 70 -4.67 -14.06 5.16
CA LYS A 70 -3.44 -14.80 4.84
C LYS A 70 -2.26 -14.35 5.68
N ALA A 71 -2.13 -13.05 5.92
CA ALA A 71 -1.04 -12.49 6.72
C ALA A 71 -1.19 -12.79 8.22
N ALA A 72 -2.42 -12.93 8.72
CA ALA A 72 -2.68 -13.34 10.10
C ALA A 72 -2.09 -14.72 10.43
N GLY A 73 -1.87 -15.58 9.42
CA GLY A 73 -1.20 -16.88 9.57
C GLY A 73 0.33 -16.84 9.41
N LEU A 74 0.93 -15.66 9.20
CA LEU A 74 2.37 -15.51 9.02
C LEU A 74 3.01 -14.85 10.23
N ASP A 75 4.04 -15.50 10.79
CA ASP A 75 4.80 -14.93 11.91
C ASP A 75 5.48 -13.61 11.51
N ASP A 76 5.33 -12.60 12.37
CA ASP A 76 5.99 -11.29 12.27
C ASP A 76 5.80 -10.59 10.91
N THR A 77 4.62 -10.75 10.30
CA THR A 77 4.31 -10.18 8.99
C THR A 77 3.16 -9.19 9.07
N THR A 78 3.41 -7.94 8.65
CA THR A 78 2.39 -6.87 8.60
C THR A 78 1.92 -6.62 7.18
N VAL A 79 0.62 -6.43 6.94
CA VAL A 79 0.14 -5.94 5.63
C VAL A 79 0.11 -4.42 5.65
N LEU A 80 0.84 -3.79 4.74
CA LEU A 80 0.80 -2.35 4.50
C LEU A 80 -0.05 -2.07 3.26
N CYS A 81 -1.25 -1.54 3.49
CA CYS A 81 -2.20 -1.18 2.46
C CYS A 81 -2.01 0.29 2.06
N VAL A 82 -1.69 0.52 0.78
CA VAL A 82 -1.38 1.86 0.26
C VAL A 82 -2.31 2.23 -0.88
N SER A 83 -2.92 3.41 -0.78
CA SER A 83 -3.73 4.02 -1.84
C SER A 83 -3.62 5.52 -1.83
N ARG A 84 -4.23 6.18 -2.83
CA ARG A 84 -4.30 7.64 -2.88
C ARG A 84 -5.56 8.22 -2.21
N ASP A 85 -6.34 7.40 -1.53
CA ASP A 85 -7.50 7.87 -0.76
C ASP A 85 -7.06 8.74 0.41
N LEU A 86 -7.93 9.61 0.88
CA LEU A 86 -7.64 10.39 2.09
C LEU A 86 -7.55 9.46 3.33
N PRO A 87 -6.69 9.79 4.32
CA PRO A 87 -6.55 8.98 5.54
C PRO A 87 -7.89 8.68 6.23
N PHE A 88 -8.82 9.63 6.22
CA PHE A 88 -10.15 9.46 6.81
C PHE A 88 -11.02 8.41 6.08
N ALA A 89 -10.89 8.31 4.76
CA ALA A 89 -11.61 7.31 3.97
C ALA A 89 -11.04 5.90 4.25
N GLN A 90 -9.72 5.79 4.38
CA GLN A 90 -9.05 4.55 4.77
C GLN A 90 -9.45 4.13 6.20
N ALA A 91 -9.50 5.07 7.14
CA ALA A 91 -9.93 4.82 8.52
C ALA A 91 -11.39 4.31 8.58
N ARG A 92 -12.29 4.96 7.83
CA ARG A 92 -13.69 4.52 7.72
C ARG A 92 -13.78 3.10 7.17
N PHE A 93 -13.00 2.78 6.14
CA PHE A 93 -13.00 1.47 5.51
C PHE A 93 -12.50 0.38 6.47
N CYS A 94 -11.36 0.57 7.13
CA CYS A 94 -10.83 -0.39 8.09
C CYS A 94 -11.79 -0.65 9.26
N GLY A 95 -12.42 0.41 9.78
CA GLY A 95 -13.41 0.30 10.84
C GLY A 95 -14.69 -0.42 10.40
N ALA A 96 -15.14 -0.23 9.17
CA ALA A 96 -16.33 -0.88 8.63
C ALA A 96 -16.12 -2.38 8.33
N GLU A 97 -14.93 -2.75 7.84
CA GLU A 97 -14.63 -4.12 7.42
C GLU A 97 -14.10 -5.02 8.55
N GLY A 98 -13.82 -4.45 9.73
CA GLY A 98 -13.31 -5.18 10.90
C GLY A 98 -11.89 -5.70 10.69
N ILE A 99 -11.05 -4.93 10.00
CA ILE A 99 -9.72 -5.36 9.58
C ILE A 99 -8.72 -5.03 10.69
N GLU A 100 -8.37 -6.05 11.47
CA GLU A 100 -7.33 -6.00 12.50
C GLU A 100 -5.98 -6.46 11.91
N ASN A 101 -4.85 -5.91 12.37
CA ASN A 101 -3.48 -6.23 11.93
C ASN A 101 -3.05 -5.74 10.53
N VAL A 102 -3.78 -4.79 9.95
CA VAL A 102 -3.36 -4.08 8.72
C VAL A 102 -2.97 -2.66 9.06
N VAL A 103 -1.83 -2.22 8.52
CA VAL A 103 -1.47 -0.80 8.50
C VAL A 103 -1.99 -0.21 7.21
N VAL A 104 -2.88 0.77 7.30
CA VAL A 104 -3.29 1.58 6.15
C VAL A 104 -2.52 2.90 6.13
N ALA A 105 -2.05 3.25 4.95
CA ALA A 105 -1.34 4.50 4.73
C ALA A 105 -1.74 5.13 3.39
N SER A 106 -1.85 6.45 3.40
CA SER A 106 -2.27 7.23 2.26
C SER A 106 -1.08 7.87 1.55
N ALA A 107 -1.09 7.74 0.24
CA ALA A 107 -0.17 8.39 -0.67
C ALA A 107 -0.67 9.77 -1.13
N PHE A 108 -1.79 10.30 -0.62
CA PHE A 108 -2.50 11.47 -1.20
C PHE A 108 -1.61 12.71 -1.42
N ARG A 109 -0.69 12.98 -0.48
CA ARG A 109 0.29 14.09 -0.55
C ARG A 109 1.74 13.63 -0.78
N SER A 110 1.95 12.33 -1.00
CA SER A 110 3.28 11.74 -1.19
C SER A 110 3.65 11.67 -2.66
N HIS A 111 4.93 11.46 -2.93
CA HIS A 111 5.43 11.13 -4.26
C HIS A 111 5.61 9.62 -4.41
N PHE A 112 4.92 8.81 -3.59
CA PHE A 112 5.12 7.37 -3.43
C PHE A 112 5.28 6.59 -4.73
N GLY A 113 4.48 6.90 -5.76
CA GLY A 113 4.62 6.22 -7.06
C GLY A 113 5.99 6.41 -7.70
N LYS A 114 6.61 7.59 -7.55
CA LYS A 114 7.99 7.86 -7.98
C LYS A 114 9.00 7.36 -6.96
N ASP A 115 8.72 7.53 -5.68
CA ASP A 115 9.65 7.24 -4.58
C ASP A 115 9.92 5.74 -4.45
N LEU A 116 8.88 4.90 -4.56
CA LEU A 116 8.96 3.43 -4.53
C LEU A 116 9.84 2.87 -5.65
N VAL A 117 10.20 3.68 -6.64
CA VAL A 117 10.92 3.26 -7.84
C VAL A 117 12.22 4.04 -8.04
N SER A 118 12.58 4.93 -7.12
CA SER A 118 13.84 5.65 -7.23
C SER A 118 15.00 4.70 -6.93
N PHE A 119 15.45 3.97 -7.96
CA PHE A 119 16.76 3.36 -8.02
C PHE A 119 17.79 4.47 -7.79
N ARG A 120 18.59 4.30 -6.76
CA ARG A 120 19.86 4.99 -6.63
C ARG A 120 20.97 4.02 -6.95
#